data_AF-A0A6G0S758-F1
#
_entry.id   AF-A0A6G0S758-F1
#
_cell.length_a   1.000
_cell.length_b   1.000
_cell.length_c   1.000
_cell.angle_alpha   90.00
_cell.angle_beta   90.00
_cell.angle_gamma   90.00
#
_symmetry.space_group_name_H-M   'P 1'
#
loop_
_entity.id
_entity.type
_entity.pdbx_description
1 polymer ?
#
loop_
_entity_poly.entity_id
_entity_poly.type
_entity_poly.pdbx_seq_one_letter_code
_entity_poly.pdbx_strand_id
1 'polypeptide(L)' 'MLFASGPPLKFWDHAVEYAAYVINRSMPSGDPKRQSPLEILTGKPSDLTGIVTFGSPCTVFHDPNKIVWA' A
#
# COMPACT_ATOMS: atom_id res chain seq x y z
N MET A 1 10.32 6.51 -2.07
CA MET A 1 9.43 6.87 -3.21
C MET A 1 9.60 5.83 -4.29
N LEU A 2 8.50 5.37 -4.90
CA LEU A 2 8.47 4.35 -5.95
C LEU A 2 9.38 4.65 -7.16
N PHE A 3 9.58 5.93 -7.47
CA PHE A 3 10.53 6.38 -8.51
C PHE A 3 11.99 6.03 -8.19
N ALA A 4 12.37 5.99 -6.91
CA ALA A 4 13.74 5.69 -6.47
C ALA A 4 13.99 4.19 -6.21
N SER A 5 12.95 3.34 -6.24
CA SER A 5 13.09 1.90 -5.96
C SER A 5 13.48 1.06 -7.18
N GLY A 6 13.59 1.67 -8.37
CA GLY A 6 14.01 0.99 -9.59
C GLY A 6 13.24 -0.29 -9.96
N PRO A 7 11.90 -0.34 -9.85
CA PRO A 7 11.17 -1.57 -10.16
C PRO A 7 11.27 -1.91 -11.66
N PRO A 8 11.31 -3.20 -12.03
CA PRO A 8 11.25 -3.62 -13.43
C PRO A 8 10.04 -3.03 -14.18
N LEU A 9 10.20 -2.72 -15.47
CA LEU A 9 9.19 -2.02 -16.28
C LEU A 9 7.78 -2.65 -16.18
N LYS A 10 7.73 -3.98 -16.15
CA LYS A 10 6.49 -4.79 -16.07
C LYS A 10 5.66 -4.61 -14.79
N PHE A 11 6.17 -3.88 -13.79
CA PHE A 11 5.47 -3.64 -12.53
C PHE A 11 5.06 -2.17 -12.36
N TRP A 12 5.33 -1.31 -13.35
CA TRP A 12 5.06 0.12 -13.22
C TRP A 12 3.57 0.47 -13.18
N ASP A 13 2.75 -0.30 -13.88
CA ASP A 13 1.29 -0.22 -13.81
C ASP A 13 0.81 -0.46 -12.37
N HIS A 14 1.23 -1.56 -11.75
CA HIS A 14 0.90 -1.89 -10.36
C HIS A 14 1.47 -0.88 -9.37
N ALA A 15 2.67 -0.36 -9.63
CA ALA A 15 3.28 0.68 -8.81
C ALA A 15 2.45 1.98 -8.81
N VAL A 16 2.04 2.45 -9.99
CA VAL A 16 1.23 3.66 -10.14
C VAL A 16 -0.14 3.47 -9.51
N GLU A 17 -0.77 2.32 -9.72
CA GLU A 17 -2.05 1.97 -9.12
C GLU A 17 -1.96 1.95 -7.58
N TYR A 18 -0.92 1.31 -7.03
CA TYR A 18 -0.71 1.27 -5.58
C TYR A 18 -0.39 2.66 -5.01
N ALA A 19 0.38 3.49 -5.72
CA ALA A 19 0.64 4.86 -5.29
C ALA A 19 -0.66 5.68 -5.20
N ALA A 20 -1.53 5.58 -6.20
CA ALA A 20 -2.85 6.22 -6.17
C ALA A 20 -3.73 5.66 -5.05
N TYR A 21 -3.70 4.34 -4.83
CA TYR A 21 -4.42 3.68 -3.74
C TYR A 21 -4.01 4.24 -2.37
N VAL A 22 -2.70 4.36 -2.11
CA VAL A 22 -2.15 4.89 -0.86
C VAL A 22 -2.50 6.36 -0.70
N ILE A 23 -2.21 7.21 -1.69
CA ILE A 23 -2.42 8.67 -1.58
C ILE A 23 -3.87 9.02 -1.28
N ASN A 24 -4.83 8.34 -1.92
CA ASN A 24 -6.24 8.62 -1.72
C ASN A 24 -6.78 8.17 -0.35
N ARG A 25 -6.11 7.21 0.30
CA ARG A 25 -6.54 6.63 1.60
C ARG A 25 -5.72 7.13 2.79
N SER A 26 -4.49 7.57 2.56
CA SER A 26 -3.61 8.11 3.60
C SER A 26 -4.01 9.53 3.98
N MET A 27 -3.89 9.86 5.28
CA MET A 27 -4.12 11.20 5.79
C MET A 27 -2.96 12.13 5.41
N PRO A 28 -3.19 13.25 4.70
CA PRO A 28 -2.15 14.25 4.48
C PRO A 28 -1.78 14.90 5.82
N SER A 29 -0.49 15.07 6.11
CA SER A 29 -0.03 15.73 7.34
C SER A 29 -0.49 17.19 7.47
N GLY A 30 -0.92 17.80 6.36
CA GLY A 30 -1.37 19.18 6.29
C GLY A 30 -2.86 19.40 6.54
N ASP A 31 -3.68 18.34 6.64
CA ASP A 31 -5.10 18.51 6.95
C ASP A 31 -5.31 18.62 8.48
N PRO A 32 -5.85 19.73 9.01
CA PRO A 32 -6.13 19.89 10.44
C PRO A 32 -7.08 18.83 11.00
N LYS A 33 -8.00 18.32 10.17
CA LYS A 33 -8.96 17.27 10.52
C LYS A 33 -8.38 15.87 10.31
N ARG A 34 -7.18 15.76 9.71
CA ARG A 34 -6.51 14.51 9.37
C ARG A 34 -7.42 13.57 8.58
N GLN A 35 -8.15 14.09 7.59
CA GLN A 35 -9.02 13.28 6.74
C GLN A 35 -8.30 12.90 5.45
N SER A 36 -8.50 11.68 4.97
CA SER A 36 -8.03 11.29 3.64
C SER A 36 -8.91 11.88 2.53
N PRO A 37 -8.41 12.00 1.28
CA PRO A 37 -9.24 12.40 0.15
C PRO A 37 -10.50 11.54 -0.03
N LEU A 38 -10.39 10.23 0.18
CA LEU A 38 -11.52 9.29 0.08
C LEU A 38 -12.55 9.53 1.19
N GLU A 39 -12.10 9.86 2.41
CA GLU A 39 -12.97 10.22 3.53
C GLU A 39 -13.74 11.51 3.27
N ILE A 40 -13.07 12.51 2.70
CA ILE A 40 -13.70 13.79 2.33
C ILE A 40 -14.78 13.55 1.25
N LEU A 41 -14.47 12.70 0.25
CA LEU A 41 -15.38 12.44 -0.85
C LEU A 41 -16.60 11.61 -0.44
N THR A 42 -16.41 10.61 0.42
CA THR A 42 -17.43 9.59 0.71
C THR A 42 -18.10 9.75 2.08
N GLY A 43 -17.50 10.55 2.96
CA GLY A 43 -17.90 10.65 4.37
C GLY A 43 -17.64 9.38 5.19
N LYS A 44 -16.96 8.38 4.63
CA LYS A 44 -16.68 7.09 5.28
C LYS A 44 -15.19 6.96 5.60
N PRO A 45 -14.82 6.35 6.75
CA PRO A 45 -13.43 6.09 7.09
C PRO A 45 -12.74 5.24 6.02
N SER A 46 -11.48 5.54 5.74
CA SER A 46 -10.67 4.77 4.79
C SER A 46 -10.20 3.45 5.40
N ASP A 47 -10.35 2.37 4.65
CA ASP A 47 -9.73 1.10 5.02
C ASP A 47 -8.23 1.12 4.66
N LEU A 48 -7.40 0.90 5.67
CA LEU A 48 -5.94 0.91 5.58
C LEU A 48 -5.32 -0.49 5.75
N THR A 49 -6.12 -1.56 5.87
CA THR A 49 -5.60 -2.93 6.11
C THR A 49 -4.63 -3.41 5.03
N GLY A 50 -4.77 -2.93 3.79
CA GLY A 50 -3.85 -3.22 2.68
C GLY A 50 -2.59 -2.35 2.61
N ILE A 51 -2.42 -1.39 3.52
CA ILE A 51 -1.28 -0.46 3.53
C ILE A 51 -0.37 -0.83 4.70
N VAL A 52 0.87 -1.21 4.37
CA VAL A 52 1.90 -1.53 5.37
C VAL A 52 2.94 -0.42 5.42
N THR A 53 3.44 -0.14 6.61
CA THR A 53 4.52 0.82 6.82
C THR A 53 5.79 0.30 6.17
N PHE A 54 6.57 1.19 5.57
CA PHE A 54 7.88 0.83 5.04
C PHE A 54 8.76 0.29 6.18
N GLY A 55 9.37 -0.87 5.98
CA GLY A 55 10.19 -1.55 6.99
C GLY A 55 9.41 -2.47 7.94
N SER A 56 8.09 -2.64 7.76
CA SER A 56 7.35 -3.68 8.48
C SER A 56 7.97 -5.07 8.21
N PRO A 57 8.04 -5.97 9.21
CA PRO A 57 8.58 -7.32 9.02
C PRO A 57 7.85 -8.05 7.91
N CYS A 58 8.58 -8.39 6.85
CA CYS A 58 8.08 -9.22 5.76
C CYS A 58 8.41 -10.68 6.09
N THR A 59 7.40 -11.52 6.29
CA THR A 59 7.61 -12.96 6.32
C THR A 59 7.33 -13.55 4.94
N VAL A 60 8.15 -14.50 4.50
CA VAL A 60 7.84 -15.28 3.30
C VAL A 60 6.58 -16.08 3.60
N PHE A 61 5.57 -15.97 2.73
CA PHE A 61 4.39 -16.80 2.83
C PHE A 61 4.80 -18.27 2.68
N HIS A 62 4.71 -19.03 3.77
CA HIS A 62 4.93 -20.46 3.76
C HIS A 62 3.59 -21.14 3.50
N ASP A 63 3.40 -21.68 2.30
CA ASP A 63 2.23 -22.50 2.00
C ASP A 63 2.31 -23.79 2.83
N PRO A 64 1.39 -24.02 3.79
CA PRO A 64 1.42 -25.21 4.62
C PRO A 64 1.20 -26.51 3.83
N ASN A 65 0.70 -26.43 2.59
CA ASN A 65 0.45 -27.58 1.74
C ASN A 65 1.59 -27.89 0.77
N LYS A 66 2.63 -27.06 0.72
CA LYS A 66 3.74 -27.25 -0.22
C LYS A 66 4.76 -28.22 0.37
N ILE A 67 4.72 -29.47 -0.09
CA ILE A 67 5.73 -30.48 0.25
C ILE A 67 7.05 -30.09 -0.42
N VAL A 68 8.07 -29.79 0.40
CA VAL A 68 9.44 -29.57 -0.08
C VAL A 68 10.16 -30.90 0.03
N TRP A 69 10.45 -31.55 -1.10
CA TRP A 69 11.38 -32.68 -1.14
C TRP A 69 12.80 -32.13 -0.95
N ALA A 70 13.45 -32.57 0.13
CA ALA A 70 14.82 -32.22 0.49
C ALA A 70 15.85 -33.08 -0.26
#